data_AF-A0A2R6IW16-F1
#
_entry.id   AF-A0A2R6IW16-F1
#
_cell.length_a   1.000
_cell.length_b   1.000
_cell.length_c   1.000
_cell.angle_alpha   90.00
_cell.angle_beta   90.00
_cell.angle_gamma   90.00
#
_symmetry.space_group_name_H-M   'P 1'
#
loop_
_entity.id
_entity.type
_entity.pdbx_description
1 polymer ?
#
loop_
_entity_poly.entity_id
_entity_poly.type
_entity_poly.pdbx_seq_one_letter_code
_entity_poly.pdbx_strand_id
1 'polypeptide(L)'
;MSLRRVGATTFAAGLFVCVLSAVTFGVAWGRTDVFCPGTRALTEYALVGIEGMPPTVRYTDGCNEFALSPLVQWSGLAAVAGSVLAAVGQATAE
;
A
#
# COMPACT_ATOMS: atom_id res chain seq x y z
N MET A 1 -8.51 -23.44 14.24
CA MET A 1 -9.49 -22.45 13.75
C MET A 1 -9.81 -22.77 12.29
N SER A 2 -11.05 -22.64 11.83
CA SER A 2 -11.37 -22.85 10.40
C SER A 2 -10.74 -21.74 9.54
N LEU A 3 -10.31 -22.09 8.32
CA LEU A 3 -9.66 -21.17 7.37
C LEU A 3 -10.49 -19.91 7.15
N ARG A 4 -11.81 -20.09 7.08
CA ARG A 4 -12.82 -19.04 7.05
C ARG A 4 -12.71 -18.02 8.18
N ARG A 5 -12.53 -18.46 9.44
CA ARG A 5 -12.38 -17.56 10.59
C ARG A 5 -11.06 -16.81 10.53
N VAL A 6 -9.97 -17.51 10.17
CA VAL A 6 -8.64 -16.90 10.02
C VAL A 6 -8.68 -15.81 8.96
N GLY A 7 -9.24 -16.10 7.79
CA GLY A 7 -9.40 -15.11 6.71
C GLY A 7 -10.22 -13.90 7.15
N ALA A 8 -11.37 -14.11 7.80
CA ALA A 8 -12.21 -13.01 8.27
C ALA A 8 -11.50 -12.12 9.31
N THR A 9 -10.75 -12.71 10.24
CA THR A 9 -9.98 -11.94 11.23
C THR A 9 -8.83 -11.16 10.59
N THR A 10 -8.12 -11.77 9.63
CA THR A 10 -7.03 -11.10 8.92
C THR A 10 -7.54 -9.96 8.04
N PHE A 11 -8.69 -10.16 7.37
CA PHE A 11 -9.37 -9.12 6.61
C PHE A 11 -9.72 -7.92 7.50
N ALA A 12 -10.41 -8.17 8.63
CA ALA A 12 -10.85 -7.12 9.54
C ALA A 12 -9.67 -6.37 10.15
N ALA A 13 -8.64 -7.08 10.61
CA ALA A 13 -7.44 -6.47 11.18
C ALA A 13 -6.66 -5.65 10.14
N GLY A 14 -6.44 -6.20 8.94
CA GLY A 14 -5.78 -5.51 7.84
C GLY A 14 -6.52 -4.24 7.44
N LEU A 15 -7.85 -4.33 7.26
CA LEU A 15 -8.68 -3.18 6.88
C LEU A 15 -8.68 -2.10 7.98
N PHE A 16 -8.79 -2.50 9.25
CA PHE A 16 -8.78 -1.57 10.37
C PHE A 16 -7.47 -0.78 10.44
N VAL A 17 -6.33 -1.46 10.37
CA VAL A 17 -5.01 -0.82 10.38
C VAL A 17 -4.81 0.05 9.14
N CYS A 18 -5.27 -0.39 7.97
CA CYS A 18 -5.21 0.36 6.72
C CYS A 18 -5.96 1.68 6.81
N VAL A 19 -7.24 1.63 7.23
CA VAL A 19 -8.07 2.83 7.37
C VAL A 19 -7.50 3.78 8.42
N LEU A 20 -7.11 3.25 9.58
CA LEU A 20 -6.55 4.06 10.65
C LEU A 20 -5.28 4.79 10.18
N SER A 21 -4.35 4.06 9.57
CA SER A 21 -3.09 4.65 9.09
C SER A 21 -3.26 5.62 7.94
N ALA A 22 -4.19 5.34 7.01
CA ALA A 22 -4.53 6.25 5.92
C ALA A 22 -5.08 7.58 6.45
N VAL A 23 -5.91 7.54 7.49
CA VAL A 23 -6.50 8.74 8.11
C VAL A 23 -5.47 9.51 8.95
N THR A 24 -4.63 8.82 9.72
CA THR A 24 -3.69 9.48 10.64
C THR A 24 -2.43 10.00 9.97
N PHE A 25 -1.91 9.29 8.96
CA PHE A 25 -0.61 9.59 8.34
C PHE A 25 -0.70 9.91 6.84
N GLY A 26 -1.88 9.71 6.22
CA GLY A 26 -2.03 9.79 4.78
C GLY A 26 -1.59 8.50 4.07
N VAL A 27 -2.01 8.38 2.81
CA VAL A 27 -1.70 7.22 1.95
C VAL A 27 -0.36 7.35 1.22
N ALA A 28 0.13 8.58 1.09
CA ALA A 28 1.37 8.92 0.43
C ALA A 28 1.95 10.19 1.04
N TRP A 29 3.26 10.35 0.94
CA TRP A 29 3.96 11.60 1.19
C TRP A 29 4.68 12.03 -0.08
N GLY A 30 4.78 13.34 -0.28
CA GLY A 30 5.38 13.93 -1.47
C GLY A 30 6.37 15.02 -1.10
N ARG A 31 7.38 15.21 -1.95
CA ARG A 31 8.31 16.33 -1.92
C ARG A 31 8.37 16.94 -3.32
N THR A 32 8.29 18.26 -3.37
CA THR A 32 8.46 19.04 -4.60
C THR A 32 9.78 19.77 -4.56
N ASP A 33 10.59 19.64 -5.61
CA ASP A 33 11.78 20.46 -5.77
C ASP A 33 11.41 21.83 -6.34
N VAL A 34 11.72 22.88 -5.58
CA VAL A 34 11.41 24.28 -5.93
C VAL A 34 12.20 24.74 -7.16
N PHE A 35 13.38 24.17 -7.38
CA PHE A 35 14.21 24.43 -8.55
C PHE A 35 14.44 23.12 -9.30
N CYS A 36 13.66 22.92 -10.38
CA CYS A 36 13.68 21.71 -11.19
C CYS A 36 14.15 22.01 -12.62
N PRO A 37 15.47 22.14 -12.84
CA PRO A 37 16.03 22.44 -14.16
C PRO A 37 16.17 21.20 -15.04
N GLY A 38 16.14 21.40 -16.36
CA GLY A 38 16.60 20.42 -17.35
C GLY A 38 15.65 19.26 -17.62
N THR A 39 16.22 18.09 -17.96
CA THR A 39 15.50 16.91 -18.46
C THR A 39 14.60 16.23 -17.42
N ARG A 40 14.81 16.47 -16.13
CA ARG A 40 13.92 15.98 -15.05
C ARG A 40 12.53 16.62 -15.07
N ALA A 41 12.39 17.84 -15.61
CA ALA A 41 11.06 18.43 -15.78
C ALA A 41 10.25 17.76 -16.91
N LEU A 42 10.90 16.99 -17.79
CA LEU A 42 10.30 16.35 -18.95
C LEU A 42 9.92 14.88 -18.70
N THR A 43 10.30 14.31 -17.55
CA THR A 43 9.92 12.93 -17.21
C THR A 43 8.47 12.87 -16.77
N GLU A 44 7.64 12.18 -17.54
CA GLU A 44 6.28 11.81 -17.14
C GLU A 44 6.33 10.53 -16.29
N TYR A 45 5.66 10.54 -15.14
CA TYR A 45 5.43 9.41 -14.22
C TYR A 45 6.36 8.18 -14.37
N ALA A 46 7.45 8.15 -13.60
CA ALA A 46 8.39 7.04 -13.55
C ALA A 46 8.45 6.39 -12.16
N LEU A 47 8.51 5.05 -12.12
CA LEU A 47 8.83 4.31 -10.90
C LEU A 47 10.33 4.46 -10.63
N VAL A 48 10.69 5.05 -9.49
CA VAL A 48 12.08 5.41 -9.19
C VAL A 48 12.77 4.37 -8.32
N GLY A 49 12.00 3.58 -7.57
CA GLY A 49 12.56 2.52 -6.76
C GLY A 49 11.56 1.84 -5.83
N ILE A 50 12.04 0.75 -5.25
CA ILE A 50 11.44 0.05 -4.12
C ILE A 50 12.47 0.10 -3.00
N GLU A 51 12.17 0.79 -1.90
CA GLU A 51 13.12 1.03 -0.81
C GLU A 51 12.55 0.58 0.53
N GLY A 52 13.44 0.22 1.46
CA GLY A 52 13.12 -0.05 2.88
C GLY A 52 12.67 -1.47 3.21
N MET A 53 12.51 -1.72 4.51
CA MET A 53 11.85 -2.91 5.05
C MET A 53 10.85 -2.45 6.13
N PRO A 54 9.54 -2.54 5.90
CA PRO A 54 8.90 -3.19 4.75
C PRO A 54 9.03 -2.37 3.44
N PRO A 55 9.00 -3.02 2.26
CA PRO A 55 9.17 -2.35 0.97
C PRO A 55 8.15 -1.23 0.77
N THR A 56 8.62 -0.07 0.31
CA THR A 56 7.80 1.09 -0.07
C THR A 56 8.03 1.41 -1.55
N VAL A 57 6.98 1.86 -2.24
CA VAL A 57 7.03 2.22 -3.65
C VAL A 57 7.24 3.73 -3.78
N ARG A 58 8.26 4.13 -4.56
CA ARG A 58 8.53 5.54 -4.89
C ARG A 58 8.29 5.83 -6.36
N TYR A 59 7.54 6.88 -6.65
CA TYR A 59 7.31 7.36 -8.02
C TYR A 59 7.65 8.84 -8.13
N THR A 60 8.01 9.27 -9.33
CA THR A 60 8.27 10.67 -9.66
C THR A 60 7.45 11.06 -10.88
N ASP A 61 6.92 12.27 -10.90
CA ASP A 61 6.34 12.90 -12.10
C ASP A 61 7.30 13.95 -12.68
N GLY A 62 8.59 13.79 -12.40
CA GLY A 62 9.66 14.70 -12.76
C GLY A 62 10.16 15.51 -11.58
N CYS A 63 9.46 16.61 -11.27
CA CYS A 63 9.88 17.54 -10.22
C CYS A 63 9.31 17.21 -8.84
N ASN A 64 8.33 16.31 -8.77
CA ASN A 64 7.85 15.78 -7.51
C ASN A 64 8.31 14.35 -7.34
N GLU A 65 8.68 14.02 -6.11
CA GLU A 65 8.88 12.65 -5.67
C GLU A 65 7.78 12.30 -4.67
N PHE A 66 7.21 11.13 -4.83
CA PHE A 66 6.19 10.60 -3.95
C PHE A 66 6.62 9.23 -3.46
N ALA A 67 6.30 8.93 -2.21
CA ALA A 67 6.40 7.58 -1.69
C ALA A 67 5.09 7.19 -1.01
N LEU A 68 4.69 5.94 -1.26
CA LEU A 68 3.49 5.37 -0.68
C LEU A 68 3.75 4.91 0.76
N SER A 69 2.75 5.08 1.62
CA SER A 69 2.84 4.67 3.03
C SER A 69 2.93 3.15 3.11
N PRO A 70 4.03 2.58 3.65
CA PRO A 70 4.15 1.13 3.76
C PRO A 70 3.06 0.55 4.66
N LEU A 71 2.69 1.24 5.73
CA LEU A 71 1.69 0.73 6.67
C LEU A 71 0.35 0.54 5.96
N VAL A 72 -0.05 1.50 5.12
CA VAL A 72 -1.29 1.43 4.32
C VAL A 72 -1.19 0.32 3.28
N GLN A 73 -0.07 0.21 2.56
CA GLN A 73 0.13 -0.84 1.55
C GLN A 73 0.06 -2.25 2.15
N TRP A 74 0.82 -2.51 3.21
CA TRP A 74 0.95 -3.85 3.78
C TRP A 74 -0.31 -4.29 4.54
N SER A 75 -0.98 -3.37 5.23
CA SER A 75 -2.26 -3.66 5.86
C SER A 75 -3.39 -3.84 4.84
N GLY A 76 -3.37 -3.08 3.73
CA GLY A 76 -4.25 -3.30 2.58
C GLY A 76 -4.04 -4.68 1.94
N LEU A 77 -2.77 -5.08 1.72
CA LEU A 77 -2.43 -6.42 1.24
C LEU A 77 -2.91 -7.52 2.21
N ALA A 78 -2.74 -7.31 3.51
CA ALA A 78 -3.26 -8.23 4.52
C ALA A 78 -4.80 -8.33 4.46
N ALA A 79 -5.50 -7.22 4.21
CA ALA A 79 -6.94 -7.23 4.02
C ALA A 79 -7.34 -8.09 2.81
N VAL A 80 -6.70 -7.87 1.66
CA VAL A 80 -6.95 -8.66 0.43
C VAL A 80 -6.63 -10.14 0.64
N ALA A 81 -5.49 -10.46 1.26
CA ALA A 81 -5.15 -11.85 1.57
C ALA A 81 -6.19 -12.49 2.51
N GLY A 82 -6.64 -11.75 3.52
CA GLY A 82 -7.70 -12.18 4.44
C GLY A 82 -9.01 -12.47 3.72
N SER A 83 -9.44 -11.63 2.77
CA SER A 83 -10.68 -11.85 2.02
C SER A 83 -10.59 -13.09 1.12
N VAL A 84 -9.44 -13.31 0.46
CA VAL A 84 -9.19 -14.52 -0.34
C VAL A 84 -9.23 -15.77 0.54
N LEU A 85 -8.54 -15.76 1.69
CA LEU A 85 -8.55 -16.90 2.62
C LEU A 85 -9.95 -17.18 3.18
N ALA A 86 -10.72 -16.12 3.46
CA ALA A 86 -12.10 -16.27 3.90
C ALA A 86 -12.95 -16.93 2.81
N ALA A 87 -12.82 -16.48 1.56
CA ALA A 87 -13.55 -17.03 0.42
C ALA A 87 -13.20 -18.50 0.15
N VAL A 88 -11.91 -18.86 0.12
CA VAL A 88 -11.45 -20.25 -0.01
C VAL A 88 -11.97 -21.10 1.15
N GLY A 89 -11.95 -20.57 2.36
CA GLY A 89 -12.48 -21.24 3.54
C GLY A 89 -14.01 -21.42 3.54
N GLN A 90 -14.76 -20.65 2.75
CA GLN A 90 -16.18 -20.90 2.52
C GLN A 90 -16.36 -21.99 1.46
N ALA A 91 -15.64 -21.89 0.33
CA ALA A 91 -15.75 -22.83 -0.79
C ALA A 91 -15.30 -24.27 -0.46
N THR A 92 -14.46 -24.43 0.55
CA THR A 92 -13.95 -25.75 1.01
C THR A 92 -14.67 -26.29 2.25
N ALA A 93 -15.63 -25.53 2.78
CA ALA A 93 -16.47 -25.96 3.89
C ALA A 93 -17.77 -26.63 3.43
N GLU A 94 -18.02 -26.67 2.12
CA GLU A 94 -19.00 -27.53 1.44
C GLU A 94 -18.38 -28.90 1.12
#